data_AF-A0A0G2FW67-F1
#
_entry.id   AF-A0A0G2FW67-F1
#
_cell.length_a   1.000
_cell.length_b   1.000
_cell.length_c   1.000
_cell.angle_alpha   90.00
_cell.angle_beta   90.00
_cell.angle_gamma   90.00
#
_symmetry.space_group_name_H-M   'P 1'
#
loop_
_entity.id
_entity.type
_entity.pdbx_description
1 polymer ?
#
loop_
_entity_poly.entity_id
_entity_poly.type
_entity_poly.pdbx_seq_one_letter_code
_entity_poly.pdbx_strand_id
1 'polypeptide(L)'
;MGDLAAGQVIRLADGRNAVIRFVGETTFAPGLWVGVELDDGTGKNDGSVQGERYFDCVMGNGIHKEDKHLETEQHVHFRLEDCEHLCRYWRREKEELECPQP
;
A
#
# COMPACT_ATOMS: atom_id res chain seq x y z
N MET A 1 1.14 16.39 8.23
CA MET A 1 1.42 15.21 7.40
C MET A 1 1.28 14.04 8.36
N GLY A 2 0.28 13.19 8.17
CA GLY A 2 0.04 12.08 9.09
C GLY A 2 1.20 11.09 9.00
N ASP A 3 1.55 10.46 10.12
CA ASP A 3 2.62 9.47 10.16
C ASP A 3 2.23 8.27 9.27
N LEU A 4 3.02 8.01 8.23
CA LEU A 4 2.83 6.84 7.37
C LEU A 4 3.27 5.58 8.12
N ALA A 5 2.42 4.56 8.11
CA ALA A 5 2.71 3.29 8.76
C ALA A 5 2.44 2.10 7.82
N ALA A 6 3.25 1.04 7.96
CA ALA A 6 2.96 -0.23 7.30
C ALA A 6 1.60 -0.77 7.75
N GLY A 7 0.86 -1.38 6.82
CA GLY A 7 -0.52 -1.83 7.00
C GLY A 7 -1.58 -0.77 6.67
N GLN A 8 -1.21 0.51 6.53
CA GLN A 8 -2.15 1.54 6.15
C GLN A 8 -2.62 1.37 4.69
N VAL A 9 -3.94 1.39 4.49
CA VAL A 9 -4.54 1.46 3.15
C VAL A 9 -4.61 2.91 2.72
N ILE A 10 -4.12 3.19 1.52
CA ILE A 10 -4.07 4.53 0.95
C ILE A 10 -4.63 4.52 -0.47
N ARG A 11 -5.05 5.69 -0.92
CA ARG A 11 -5.29 5.94 -2.34
C ARG A 11 -4.26 6.93 -2.84
N LEU A 12 -3.53 6.55 -3.88
CA LEU A 12 -2.55 7.39 -4.53
C LEU A 12 -3.27 8.50 -5.31
N ALA A 13 -2.61 9.64 -5.51
CA ALA A 13 -3.17 10.77 -6.26
C ALA A 13 -3.50 10.45 -7.73
N ASP A 14 -2.97 9.35 -8.29
CA ASP A 14 -3.34 8.84 -9.61
C ASP A 14 -4.54 7.89 -9.59
N GLY A 15 -5.24 7.79 -8.46
CA GLY A 15 -6.47 7.04 -8.27
C GLY A 15 -6.30 5.57 -7.90
N ARG A 16 -5.06 5.05 -7.89
CA ARG A 16 -4.77 3.64 -7.57
C ARG A 16 -4.84 3.37 -6.07
N ASN A 17 -5.37 2.21 -5.70
CA ASN A 17 -5.40 1.76 -4.31
C ASN A 17 -4.09 1.06 -3.96
N ALA A 18 -3.60 1.29 -2.75
CA ALA A 18 -2.37 0.67 -2.29
C ALA A 18 -2.41 0.37 -0.79
N VAL A 19 -1.58 -0.59 -0.37
CA VAL A 19 -1.27 -0.83 1.03
C VAL A 19 0.20 -0.50 1.26
N ILE A 20 0.47 0.31 2.28
CA ILE A 20 1.84 0.58 2.71
C ILE A 20 2.42 -0.71 3.29
N ARG A 21 3.54 -1.17 2.74
CA ARG A 21 4.25 -2.38 3.19
C ARG A 21 5.59 -2.07 3.85
N PHE A 22 6.17 -0.92 3.55
CA PHE A 22 7.47 -0.52 4.05
C PHE A 22 7.51 1.01 4.26
N VAL A 23 8.12 1.44 5.37
CA VAL A 23 8.49 2.84 5.62
C VAL A 23 9.87 2.84 6.26
N GLY A 24 10.87 3.40 5.59
CA GLY A 24 12.25 3.37 6.08
C GLY A 24 13.30 3.84 5.09
N GLU A 25 14.57 3.78 5.50
CA GLU A 25 15.71 4.06 4.64
C GLU A 25 15.99 2.89 3.69
N THR A 26 16.65 3.19 2.56
CA THR A 26 16.95 2.17 1.53
C THR A 26 18.42 2.19 1.15
N THR A 27 18.90 1.07 0.63
CA THR A 27 20.28 0.95 0.14
C THR A 27 20.47 1.58 -1.24
N PHE A 28 19.39 1.73 -2.02
CA PHE A 28 19.47 2.23 -3.40
C PHE A 28 19.43 3.77 -3.48
N ALA A 29 18.86 4.45 -2.50
CA ALA A 29 18.84 5.91 -2.44
C ALA A 29 18.66 6.43 -0.99
N PRO A 30 19.29 7.56 -0.64
CA PRO A 30 19.15 8.15 0.69
C PRO A 30 17.75 8.72 0.93
N GLY A 31 17.41 8.95 2.19
CA GLY A 31 16.14 9.52 2.64
C GLY A 31 15.11 8.47 3.04
N LEU A 32 13.93 8.95 3.42
CA LEU A 32 12.81 8.10 3.81
C LEU A 32 12.01 7.66 2.57
N TRP A 33 11.81 6.35 2.45
CA TRP A 33 11.06 5.74 1.36
C TRP A 33 9.86 4.97 1.89
N VAL A 34 8.84 4.93 1.06
CA VAL A 34 7.60 4.20 1.27
C VAL A 34 7.47 3.17 0.16
N GLY A 35 7.42 1.90 0.57
CA GLY A 35 7.09 0.79 -0.30
C GLY A 35 5.60 0.49 -0.20
N VAL A 36 4.90 0.42 -1.32
CA VAL A 36 3.47 0.11 -1.35
C VAL A 36 3.18 -1.04 -2.31
N GLU A 37 2.18 -1.84 -1.97
CA GLU A 37 1.61 -2.89 -2.81
C GLU A 37 0.31 -2.39 -3.44
N LEU A 38 0.23 -2.44 -4.77
CA LEU A 38 -0.95 -2.12 -5.56
C LEU A 38 -1.83 -3.37 -5.76
N ASP A 39 -3.14 -3.18 -5.88
CA ASP A 39 -4.09 -4.27 -6.16
C ASP A 39 -4.22 -4.62 -7.64
N ASP A 40 -3.87 -3.70 -8.54
CA ASP A 40 -4.16 -3.77 -9.97
C ASP A 40 -3.01 -4.31 -10.84
N GLY A 41 -1.86 -4.62 -10.26
CA GLY A 41 -0.69 -5.12 -11.00
C GLY A 41 0.01 -4.08 -11.89
N THR A 42 -0.22 -2.78 -11.64
CA THR A 42 0.44 -1.68 -12.38
C THR A 42 1.73 -1.17 -11.72
N GLY A 43 2.27 -1.96 -10.79
CA GLY A 43 3.54 -1.74 -10.12
C GLY A 43 4.74 -2.12 -10.99
N LYS A 44 5.91 -2.16 -10.35
CA LYS A 44 7.21 -2.29 -11.03
C LYS A 44 8.10 -3.42 -10.49
N ASN A 45 7.85 -3.86 -9.25
CA ASN A 45 8.68 -4.83 -8.55
C ASN A 45 7.82 -5.76 -7.68
N ASP A 46 8.46 -6.70 -7.00
CA ASP A 46 7.89 -7.64 -6.02
C ASP A 46 8.21 -7.25 -4.57
N GLY A 47 8.61 -5.99 -4.34
CA GLY A 47 9.10 -5.50 -3.06
C GLY A 47 10.62 -5.63 -2.85
N SER A 48 11.36 -6.07 -3.87
CA SER A 48 12.81 -6.02 -3.92
C SER A 48 13.35 -4.98 -4.92
N VAL A 49 14.53 -4.42 -4.64
CA VAL A 49 15.27 -3.52 -5.54
C VAL A 49 16.74 -3.90 -5.51
N GLN A 50 17.32 -4.17 -6.69
CA GLN A 50 18.73 -4.56 -6.85
C GLN A 50 19.18 -5.77 -5.99
N GLY A 51 18.26 -6.70 -5.72
CA GLY A 51 18.54 -7.91 -4.93
C GLY A 51 18.28 -7.77 -3.43
N GLU A 52 18.07 -6.55 -2.93
CA GLU A 52 17.68 -6.31 -1.54
C GLU A 52 16.16 -6.29 -1.40
N ARG A 53 15.63 -6.97 -0.38
CA ARG A 53 14.18 -7.11 -0.14
C ARG A 53 13.72 -6.19 0.98
N TYR A 54 12.72 -5.36 0.69
CA TYR A 54 12.13 -4.40 1.64
C TYR A 54 10.75 -4.86 2.12
N PHE A 55 9.98 -5.48 1.23
CA PHE A 55 8.70 -6.11 1.54
C PHE A 55 8.40 -7.24 0.55
N ASP A 56 7.33 -7.99 0.81
CA ASP A 56 6.85 -9.04 -0.07
C ASP A 56 5.55 -8.64 -0.77
N CYS A 57 5.52 -8.74 -2.09
CA CYS A 57 4.29 -8.67 -2.87
C CYS A 57 4.44 -9.45 -4.19
N VAL A 58 3.35 -9.52 -4.96
CA VAL A 58 3.39 -10.13 -6.31
C VAL A 58 4.24 -9.26 -7.24
N MET A 59 5.02 -9.89 -8.13
CA MET A 59 5.78 -9.18 -9.15
C MET A 59 4.84 -8.32 -10.01
N GLY A 60 5.16 -7.02 -10.10
CA GLY A 60 4.31 -6.06 -10.77
C GLY A 60 3.28 -5.40 -9.85
N ASN A 61 3.29 -5.65 -8.54
CA ASN A 61 2.42 -4.94 -7.60
C ASN A 61 3.19 -3.92 -6.74
N GLY A 62 4.50 -4.07 -6.59
CA GLY A 62 5.30 -3.22 -5.73
C GLY A 62 5.74 -1.93 -6.41
N ILE A 63 5.68 -0.81 -5.70
CA ILE A 63 6.35 0.45 -6.05
C ILE A 63 7.06 1.04 -4.83
N HIS A 64 8.15 1.77 -5.06
CA HIS A 64 8.88 2.53 -4.05
C HIS A 64 8.79 4.02 -4.40
N LYS A 65 8.44 4.85 -3.42
CA LYS A 65 8.36 6.32 -3.54
C LYS A 65 9.06 6.97 -2.36
N GLU A 66 9.81 8.04 -2.61
CA GLU A 66 10.27 8.90 -1.50
C GLU A 66 9.05 9.46 -0.77
N ASP A 67 9.09 9.52 0.56
CA ASP A 67 8.01 10.04 1.41
C ASP A 67 7.53 11.42 0.93
N LYS A 68 8.47 12.32 0.64
CA LYS A 68 8.19 13.68 0.13
C LYS A 68 7.47 13.74 -1.24
N HIS A 69 7.50 12.63 -1.99
CA HIS A 69 6.86 12.50 -3.31
C HIS A 69 5.69 11.52 -3.29
N LEU A 70 5.28 11.04 -2.10
CA LEU A 70 4.11 10.20 -1.95
C LEU A 70 2.88 11.09 -1.78
N GLU A 71 2.17 11.28 -2.88
CA GLU A 71 0.92 12.03 -2.90
C GLU A 71 -0.25 11.07 -2.68
N THR A 72 -1.00 11.28 -1.60
CA THR A 72 -2.19 10.49 -1.25
C THR A 72 -3.43 11.36 -1.24
N GLU A 73 -4.57 10.78 -1.61
CA GLU A 73 -5.85 11.46 -1.49
C GLU A 73 -6.31 11.46 -0.02
N GLN A 74 -6.55 12.65 0.55
CA GLN A 74 -6.90 12.81 1.97
C GLN A 74 -8.31 12.32 2.36
N HIS A 75 -9.12 11.88 1.39
CA HIS A 75 -10.47 11.40 1.61
C HIS A 75 -10.65 9.99 1.05
N VAL A 76 -10.02 9.01 1.69
CA VAL A 76 -10.45 7.60 1.59
C VAL A 76 -11.76 7.44 2.38
N HIS A 77 -12.84 8.07 1.90
CA HIS A 77 -14.18 7.60 2.24
C HIS A 77 -14.36 6.29 1.47
N PHE A 78 -13.99 5.18 2.09
CA PHE A 78 -14.42 3.86 1.62
C PHE A 78 -15.95 3.88 1.66
N ARG A 79 -16.61 4.01 0.50
CA ARG A 79 -18.05 3.82 0.44
C ARG A 79 -18.31 2.34 0.63
N LEU A 80 -19.36 1.98 1.37
CA LEU A 80 -19.80 0.59 1.54
C LEU A 80 -20.07 -0.12 0.19
N GLU A 81 -20.21 0.64 -0.89
CA GLU A 81 -20.38 0.16 -2.27
C GLU A 81 -19.05 -0.31 -2.92
N ASP A 82 -17.88 0.04 -2.37
CA ASP A 82 -16.56 -0.42 -2.83
C ASP A 82 -16.16 -1.79 -2.22
N CYS A 83 -17.09 -2.45 -1.52
CA CYS A 83 -16.90 -3.70 -0.76
C CYS A 83 -16.36 -4.89 -1.58
N GLU A 84 -16.53 -4.92 -2.91
CA GLU A 84 -15.96 -6.00 -3.73
C GLU A 84 -14.43 -5.94 -3.81
N HIS A 85 -13.80 -4.76 -3.64
CA HIS A 85 -12.34 -4.62 -3.66
C HIS A 85 -11.68 -4.85 -2.29
N LEU A 86 -12.35 -4.47 -1.19
CA LEU A 86 -11.84 -4.66 0.17
C LEU A 86 -11.86 -6.13 0.63
N CYS A 87 -12.71 -6.98 0.03
CA CYS A 87 -12.77 -8.40 0.37
C CYS A 87 -11.45 -9.16 0.08
N ARG A 88 -10.61 -8.67 -0.85
CA ARG A 88 -9.30 -9.26 -1.13
C ARG A 88 -8.25 -8.93 -0.07
N TYR A 89 -8.30 -7.72 0.50
CA TYR A 89 -7.34 -7.28 1.51
C TYR A 89 -7.67 -7.78 2.92
N TRP A 90 -8.95 -7.87 3.27
CA TRP A 90 -9.39 -8.40 4.57
C TRP A 90 -9.20 -9.91 4.73
N ARG A 91 -9.13 -10.68 3.63
CA ARG A 91 -9.09 -12.15 3.70
C ARG A 91 -7.75 -12.73 4.17
N ARG A 92 -6.67 -11.94 4.24
CA ARG A 92 -5.33 -12.48 4.55
C ARG A 92 -4.96 -12.47 6.03
N GLU A 93 -5.65 -11.72 6.89
CA GLU A 93 -5.39 -11.73 8.34
C GLU A 93 -6.68 -11.91 9.14
N LYS A 94 -7.01 -13.20 9.35
CA LYS A 94 -7.95 -13.75 10.35
C LYS A 94 -9.44 -13.43 10.22
N GLU A 95 -10.19 -14.53 10.16
CA GLU A 95 -11.59 -14.67 10.53
C GLU A 95 -11.87 -13.97 11.88
N GLU A 96 -13.09 -13.42 12.03
CA GLU A 96 -13.64 -12.75 13.24
C GLU A 96 -13.47 -11.22 13.38
N LEU A 97 -13.85 -10.46 12.36
CA LEU A 97 -14.47 -9.15 12.63
C LEU A 97 -15.67 -9.00 11.71
N GLU A 98 -16.84 -9.31 12.27
CA GLU A 98 -18.14 -9.02 11.66
C GLU A 98 -18.20 -7.53 11.28
N CYS A 99 -18.67 -7.28 10.06
CA CYS A 99 -18.96 -5.95 9.57
C CYS A 99 -19.98 -5.28 10.50
N PRO A 100 -19.65 -4.16 11.19
CA PRO A 100 -20.64 -3.43 11.96
C PRO A 100 -21.65 -2.83 10.97
N GLN A 101 -22.83 -3.44 10.92
CA GLN A 101 -24.00 -2.91 10.21
C GLN A 101 -24.43 -1.60 10.88
N PRO A 102 -24.75 -0.58 10.07
CA PRO A 102 -26.15 -0.13 10.02
C PRO A 102 -26.71 -0.06 8.60
#